data_AF-A0A1X0FUG8-F1
#
_entry.id   AF-A0A1X0FUG8-F1
#
_cell.length_a   1.000
_cell.length_b   1.000
_cell.length_c   1.000
_cell.angle_alpha   90.00
_cell.angle_beta   90.00
_cell.angle_gamma   90.00
#
_symmetry.space_group_name_H-M   'P 1'
#
loop_
_entity.id
_entity.type
_entity.pdbx_description
1 polymer ?
#
loop_
_entity_poly.entity_id
_entity_poly.type
_entity_poly.pdbx_seq_one_letter_code
_entity_poly.pdbx_strand_id
1 'polypeptide(L)'
;MDHPRAFSEDSRRIAAIFATLGALAWSNVVRNQQFREALSTRDTIGQAKGILIERYDLDDQTAFNTLIKLSQSMNTPLRDVARRVIEGATRR
;
A
#
# COMPACT_ATOMS: atom_id res chain seq x y z
N MET A 1 45.75 -14.70 1.45
CA MET A 1 45.81 -15.88 2.33
C MET A 1 44.37 -16.19 2.74
N ASP A 2 43.65 -17.02 1.99
CA ASP A 2 42.36 -17.57 2.43
C ASP A 2 42.60 -18.44 3.67
N HIS A 3 41.84 -18.23 4.74
CA HIS A 3 41.92 -19.04 5.97
C HIS A 3 40.74 -20.03 5.96
N PRO A 4 40.92 -21.26 5.45
CA PRO A 4 39.88 -22.28 5.56
C PRO A 4 39.55 -22.48 7.04
N ARG A 5 38.27 -22.31 7.41
CA ARG A 5 37.71 -22.28 8.79
C ARG A 5 37.80 -20.96 9.56
N ALA A 6 37.94 -19.81 8.90
CA ALA A 6 37.86 -18.48 9.55
C ALA A 6 36.55 -18.22 10.33
N PHE A 7 35.43 -18.81 9.88
CA PHE A 7 34.18 -18.82 10.62
C PHE A 7 34.08 -20.10 11.44
N SER A 8 34.24 -19.95 12.75
CA SER A 8 34.04 -21.05 13.69
C SER A 8 32.56 -21.41 13.79
N GLU A 9 32.27 -22.53 14.45
CA GLU A 9 30.89 -22.92 14.74
C GLU A 9 30.14 -21.87 15.57
N ASP A 10 30.84 -21.20 16.50
CA ASP A 10 30.28 -20.10 17.27
C ASP A 10 29.95 -18.89 16.38
N SER A 11 30.82 -18.56 15.42
CA SER A 11 30.53 -17.50 14.44
C SER A 11 29.28 -17.84 13.60
N ARG A 12 29.08 -19.10 13.23
CA ARG A 12 27.88 -19.54 12.50
C ARG A 12 26.62 -19.48 13.36
N ARG A 13 26.70 -19.89 14.63
CA ARG A 13 25.57 -19.79 15.58
C ARG A 13 25.16 -18.34 15.79
N ILE A 14 26.13 -17.46 16.01
CA ILE A 14 25.88 -16.03 16.17
C ILE A 14 25.28 -15.44 14.88
N ALA A 15 25.85 -15.78 13.71
CA ALA A 15 25.32 -15.35 12.42
C ALA A 15 23.89 -15.83 12.19
N ALA A 16 23.55 -17.06 12.58
CA ALA A 16 22.19 -17.58 12.48
C ALA A 16 21.19 -16.77 13.33
N ILE A 17 21.55 -16.43 14.57
CA ILE A 17 20.72 -15.59 15.44
C ILE A 17 20.51 -14.21 14.80
N PHE A 18 21.57 -13.56 14.30
CA PHE A 18 21.47 -12.29 13.61
C PHE A 18 20.62 -12.37 12.35
N ALA A 19 20.75 -13.44 11.55
CA ALA A 19 19.95 -13.66 10.37
C ALA A 19 18.46 -13.80 10.72
N THR A 20 18.11 -14.54 11.78
CA THR A 20 16.73 -14.66 12.26
C THR A 20 16.19 -13.30 12.72
N LEU A 21 16.93 -12.56 13.55
CA LEU A 21 16.51 -11.24 14.02
C LEU A 21 16.36 -10.25 12.86
N GLY A 22 17.30 -10.25 11.92
CA GLY A 22 17.26 -9.43 10.72
C GLY A 22 16.05 -9.74 9.84
N ALA A 23 15.76 -11.02 9.61
CA ALA A 23 14.59 -11.44 8.84
C ALA A 23 13.27 -11.01 9.52
N LEU A 24 13.17 -11.15 10.85
CA LEU A 24 12.00 -10.70 11.61
C LEU A 24 11.83 -9.17 11.56
N ALA A 25 12.92 -8.42 11.74
CA ALA A 25 12.91 -6.96 11.65
C ALA A 25 12.48 -6.51 10.24
N TRP A 26 13.06 -7.10 9.19
CA TRP A 26 12.69 -6.83 7.80
C TRP A 26 11.21 -7.12 7.54
N SER A 27 10.73 -8.28 7.99
CA SER A 27 9.32 -8.68 7.85
C SER A 27 8.36 -7.68 8.50
N ASN A 28 8.73 -7.12 9.66
CA ASN A 28 7.95 -6.06 10.31
C ASN A 28 7.93 -4.74 9.52
N VAL A 29 9.07 -4.35 8.93
CA VAL A 29 9.17 -3.15 8.08
C VAL A 29 8.27 -3.28 6.86
N VAL A 30 8.37 -4.40 6.13
CA VAL A 30 7.56 -4.65 4.92
C VAL A 30 6.07 -4.64 5.25
N ARG A 31 5.65 -5.32 6.32
CA ARG A 31 4.23 -5.31 6.74
C ARG A 31 3.74 -3.92 7.09
N ASN A 32 4.55 -3.12 7.81
CA ASN A 32 4.18 -1.74 8.14
C ASN A 32 4.02 -0.88 6.88
N GLN A 33 4.92 -1.03 5.90
CA GLN A 33 4.83 -0.31 4.63
C GLN A 33 3.54 -0.67 3.88
N GLN A 34 3.27 -1.97 3.71
CA GLN A 34 2.04 -2.46 3.06
C GLN A 34 0.77 -1.97 3.76
N PHE A 35 0.77 -1.97 5.10
CA PHE A 35 -0.36 -1.45 5.87
C PHE A 35 -0.57 0.05 5.65
N ARG A 36 0.51 0.84 5.67
CA ARG A 36 0.43 2.29 5.42
C ARG A 36 -0.04 2.60 4.00
N GLU A 37 0.41 1.84 3.02
CA GLU A 37 -0.05 1.95 1.63
C GLU A 37 -1.54 1.64 1.49
N ALA A 38 -2.03 0.62 2.20
CA ALA A 38 -3.45 0.26 2.22
C ALA A 38 -4.30 1.38 2.84
N LEU A 39 -3.85 1.98 3.96
CA LEU A 39 -4.52 3.13 4.58
C LEU A 39 -4.57 4.33 3.63
N SER A 40 -3.44 4.71 3.03
CA SER A 40 -3.39 5.83 2.07
C SER A 40 -4.30 5.59 0.86
N THR A 41 -4.39 4.34 0.38
CA THR A 41 -5.30 3.95 -0.70
C THR A 41 -6.76 4.11 -0.28
N ARG A 42 -7.11 3.64 0.93
CA ARG A 42 -8.46 3.81 1.50
C ARG A 42 -8.84 5.28 1.63
N ASP A 43 -7.92 6.12 2.13
CA ASP A 43 -8.17 7.55 2.30
C ASP A 43 -8.41 8.25 0.95
N THR A 44 -7.60 7.93 -0.06
CA THR A 44 -7.76 8.45 -1.43
C THR A 44 -9.14 8.08 -2.00
N ILE A 45 -9.56 6.82 -1.84
CA ILE A 45 -10.87 6.35 -2.30
C ILE A 45 -12.00 7.04 -1.52
N GLY A 46 -11.84 7.21 -0.20
CA GLY A 46 -12.80 7.90 0.65
C GLY A 46 -13.01 9.36 0.25
N GLN A 47 -11.94 10.10 -0.04
CA GLN A 47 -12.02 11.48 -0.52
C GLN A 47 -12.72 11.58 -1.87
N ALA A 48 -12.36 10.74 -2.84
CA ALA A 48 -13.02 10.70 -4.14
C ALA A 48 -14.51 10.36 -4.01
N LYS A 49 -14.85 9.42 -3.13
CA LYS A 49 -16.25 9.07 -2.82
C LYS A 49 -17.01 10.27 -2.25
N GLY A 50 -16.44 10.98 -1.28
CA GLY A 50 -17.04 12.19 -0.71
C GLY A 50 -17.29 13.29 -1.75
N ILE A 51 -16.36 13.48 -2.68
CA ILE A 51 -16.53 14.41 -3.81
C ILE A 51 -17.71 13.99 -4.71
N LEU A 52 -17.85 12.70 -5.00
CA LEU A 52 -18.97 12.21 -5.83
C LEU A 52 -20.32 12.32 -5.11
N ILE A 53 -20.36 12.01 -3.81
CA ILE A 53 -21.54 12.18 -2.97
C ILE A 53 -22.02 13.63 -3.04
N GLU A 54 -21.12 14.59 -2.79
CA GLU A 54 -21.47 16.03 -2.76
C GLU A 54 -21.91 16.56 -4.14
N ARG A 55 -21.22 16.18 -5.22
CA ARG A 55 -21.46 16.74 -6.55
C ARG A 55 -22.64 16.15 -7.30
N TYR A 56 -22.99 14.90 -7.00
CA TYR A 56 -23.97 14.14 -7.77
C TYR A 56 -25.13 13.63 -6.90
N ASP A 57 -25.21 14.08 -5.64
CA ASP A 57 -26.23 13.69 -4.66
C ASP A 57 -26.40 12.16 -4.54
N LEU A 58 -25.25 11.47 -4.49
CA LEU A 58 -25.20 10.01 -4.42
C LEU A 58 -25.12 9.56 -2.96
N ASP A 59 -25.75 8.43 -2.64
CA ASP A 59 -25.44 7.73 -1.40
C ASP A 59 -24.02 7.12 -1.43
N ASP A 60 -23.53 6.74 -0.24
CA ASP A 60 -22.19 6.19 -0.06
C ASP A 60 -21.89 4.97 -0.95
N GLN A 61 -22.84 4.04 -1.03
CA GLN A 61 -22.68 2.80 -1.78
C GLN A 61 -22.69 3.06 -3.28
N THR A 62 -23.57 3.94 -3.75
CA THR A 62 -23.69 4.34 -5.16
C THR A 62 -22.44 5.09 -5.62
N ALA A 63 -21.88 5.99 -4.80
CA ALA A 63 -20.63 6.68 -5.10
C ALA A 63 -19.45 5.71 -5.21
N PHE A 64 -19.33 4.75 -4.28
CA PHE A 64 -18.27 3.73 -4.35
C PHE A 64 -18.41 2.83 -5.58
N ASN A 65 -19.63 2.36 -5.86
CA ASN A 65 -19.92 1.55 -7.05
C ASN A 65 -19.61 2.31 -8.35
N THR A 66 -19.80 3.62 -8.36
CA THR A 66 -19.45 4.47 -9.51
C THR A 66 -17.94 4.48 -9.74
N LEU A 67 -17.13 4.61 -8.68
CA LEU A 67 -15.66 4.50 -8.80
C LEU A 67 -15.23 3.11 -9.31
N ILE A 68 -15.87 2.03 -8.85
CA ILE A 68 -15.60 0.67 -9.34
C ILE A 68 -15.90 0.54 -10.84
N LYS A 69 -17.08 1.00 -11.27
CA LYS A 69 -17.49 0.96 -12.68
C LYS A 69 -16.53 1.74 -13.57
N LEU A 70 -16.08 2.93 -13.13
CA LEU A 70 -15.08 3.73 -13.83
C LEU A 70 -13.71 3.03 -13.90
N SER A 71 -13.27 2.42 -12.79
CA SER A 71 -12.02 1.64 -12.74
C SER A 71 -12.04 0.49 -13.73
N GLN A 72 -13.14 -0.24 -13.79
CA GLN A 72 -13.33 -1.36 -14.73
C GLN A 72 -13.40 -0.88 -16.18
N SER A 73 -14.19 0.15 -16.48
CA SER A 73 -14.34 0.66 -17.85
C SER A 73 -13.04 1.24 -18.41
N MET A 74 -12.21 1.82 -17.55
CA MET A 74 -10.92 2.38 -17.91
C MET A 74 -9.75 1.39 -17.79
N ASN A 75 -10.01 0.16 -17.32
CA ASN A 75 -8.99 -0.83 -16.97
C ASN A 75 -7.82 -0.22 -16.17
N THR A 76 -8.16 0.59 -15.17
CA THR A 76 -7.21 1.37 -14.36
C THR A 76 -7.40 1.04 -12.89
N PRO A 77 -6.35 0.93 -12.08
CA PRO A 77 -6.49 0.68 -10.65
C PRO A 77 -7.43 1.69 -9.96
N LEU A 78 -8.31 1.20 -9.08
CA LEU A 78 -9.33 2.01 -8.40
C LEU A 78 -8.75 3.25 -7.68
N ARG A 79 -7.58 3.09 -7.04
CA ARG A 79 -6.85 4.19 -6.39
C ARG A 79 -6.51 5.33 -7.35
N ASP A 80 -6.12 4.98 -8.58
CA ASP A 80 -5.70 5.96 -9.57
C ASP A 80 -6.91 6.65 -10.20
N VAL A 81 -8.03 5.95 -10.38
CA VAL A 81 -9.32 6.57 -10.72
C VAL A 81 -9.76 7.55 -9.63
N ALA A 82 -9.69 7.16 -8.36
CA ALA A 82 -10.00 8.05 -7.24
C ALA A 82 -9.11 9.30 -7.24
N ARG A 83 -7.80 9.15 -7.48
CA ARG A 83 -6.88 10.30 -7.61
C ARG A 83 -7.29 11.24 -8.74
N ARG A 84 -7.66 10.71 -9.91
CA ARG A 84 -8.13 11.53 -11.05
C ARG A 84 -9.40 12.31 -10.72
N VAL A 85 -10.33 11.73 -9.95
CA VAL A 85 -11.54 12.42 -9.48
C VAL A 85 -11.17 13.60 -8.57
N ILE A 86 -10.25 13.38 -7.62
CA ILE A 86 -9.76 14.43 -6.71
C ILE A 86 -9.08 15.56 -7.50
N GLU A 87 -8.17 15.23 -8.41
CA GLU A 87 -7.49 16.22 -9.27
C GLU A 87 -8.48 17.01 -10.15
N GLY A 88 -9.50 16.34 -10.68
CA GLY A 88 -10.60 17.00 -11.41
C GLY A 88 -11.45 17.92 -10.53
N ALA A 89 -11.47 17.68 -9.22
CA ALA A 89 -12.18 18.52 -8.27
C ALA A 89 -11.45 19.80 -7.90
N THR A 90 -10.13 19.76 -7.78
CA THR A 90 -9.27 20.90 -7.41
C THR A 90 -9.04 21.89 -8.56
N ARG A 91 -9.25 21.48 -9.81
CA ARG A 91 -9.07 22.32 -11.01
C ARG A 91 -10.28 23.21 -11.36
N ARG A 92 -11.31 23.23 -10.51
CA ARG A 92 -12.48 24.12 -10.63
C ARG A 92 -12.39 25.21 -9.59
#